data_AF-A0A5Y6UAV0-F1
#
_entry.id   AF-A0A5Y6UAV0-F1
#
_cell.length_a   1.000
_cell.length_b   1.000
_cell.length_c   1.000
_cell.angle_alpha   90.00
_cell.angle_beta   90.00
_cell.angle_gamma   90.00
#
_symmetry.space_group_name_H-M   'P 1'
#
loop_
_entity.id
_entity.type
_entity.pdbx_description
1 polymer ?
#
loop_
_entity_poly.entity_id
_entity_poly.type
_entity_poly.pdbx_seq_one_letter_code
_entity_poly.pdbx_strand_id
1 'polypeptide(L)'
;MRKNKGDVTYFLEKEGDNYRLTKRIKARTNVKIGNKTTKITLYDAVLNENELQHIDFTCAGLRKDDETPVKNLIKEFMLNETR
;
A
#
# COMPACT_ATOMS: atom_id res chain seq x y z
N MET A 1 1.70 -9.57 2.91
CA MET A 1 0.22 -9.51 2.95
C MET A 1 -0.30 -8.48 1.94
N ARG A 2 -1.53 -8.66 1.44
CA ARG A 2 -2.13 -7.80 0.40
C ARG A 2 -3.57 -7.43 0.78
N LYS A 3 -3.96 -6.17 0.52
CA LYS A 3 -5.34 -5.68 0.68
C LYS A 3 -5.81 -4.88 -0.53
N ASN A 4 -7.07 -5.04 -0.91
CA ASN A 4 -7.68 -4.37 -2.06
C ASN A 4 -8.80 -3.43 -1.59
N LYS A 5 -8.85 -2.21 -2.15
CA LYS A 5 -9.92 -1.22 -1.96
C LYS A 5 -10.23 -0.59 -3.31
N GLY A 6 -11.27 -1.09 -3.99
CA GLY A 6 -11.61 -0.67 -5.35
C GLY A 6 -10.42 -0.83 -6.31
N ASP A 7 -10.04 0.25 -6.97
CA ASP A 7 -8.89 0.30 -7.88
C ASP A 7 -7.52 0.36 -7.18
N VAL A 8 -7.49 0.46 -5.85
CA VAL A 8 -6.27 0.54 -5.05
C VAL A 8 -5.90 -0.83 -4.49
N THR A 9 -4.61 -1.16 -4.53
CA THR A 9 -4.02 -2.34 -3.88
C THR A 9 -2.90 -1.89 -2.96
N TYR A 10 -2.92 -2.38 -1.71
CA TYR A 10 -1.87 -2.19 -0.72
C TYR A 10 -1.13 -3.52 -0.51
N PHE A 11 0.17 -3.45 -0.38
CA PHE A 11 1.05 -4.57 -0.05
C PHE A 11 1.87 -4.19 1.17
N LEU A 12 2.00 -5.12 2.11
CA LEU A 12 2.87 -4.99 3.27
C LEU A 12 3.70 -6.26 3.39
N GLU A 13 5.00 -6.13 3.32
CA GLU A 13 5.96 -7.23 3.33
C GLU A 13 7.02 -6.95 4.39
N LYS A 14 7.54 -7.99 5.04
CA LYS A 14 8.67 -7.87 5.95
C LYS A 14 9.96 -8.12 5.18
N GLU A 15 10.90 -7.20 5.28
CA GLU A 15 12.23 -7.27 4.68
C GLU A 15 13.28 -7.14 5.79
N GLY A 16 13.68 -8.28 6.36
CA GLY A 16 14.57 -8.33 7.52
C GLY A 16 13.92 -7.71 8.76
N ASP A 17 14.56 -6.67 9.30
CA ASP A 17 14.06 -5.90 10.45
C ASP A 17 13.11 -4.75 10.04
N ASN A 18 12.89 -4.55 8.74
CA ASN A 18 12.05 -3.49 8.20
C ASN A 18 10.80 -4.03 7.51
N TYR A 19 9.91 -3.12 7.13
CA TYR A 19 8.64 -3.38 6.48
C TYR A 19 8.51 -2.56 5.20
N ARG A 20 8.25 -3.23 4.09
CA ARG A 20 7.98 -2.57 2.81
C ARG A 20 6.48 -2.38 2.62
N LEU A 21 6.05 -1.14 2.57
CA LEU A 21 4.67 -0.75 2.26
C LEU A 21 4.60 -0.23 0.82
N THR A 22 3.75 -0.86 0.00
CA THR A 22 3.54 -0.44 -1.38
C THR A 22 2.05 -0.16 -1.64
N LYS A 23 1.75 1.00 -2.23
CA LYS A 23 0.43 1.34 -2.77
C LYS A 23 0.48 1.33 -4.30
N ARG A 24 -0.43 0.58 -4.92
CA ARG A 24 -0.63 0.57 -6.37
C ARG A 24 -2.06 0.95 -6.72
N ILE A 25 -2.26 1.70 -7.80
CA ILE A 25 -3.60 2.01 -8.32
C ILE A 25 -3.77 1.50 -9.74
N LYS A 26 -4.98 1.06 -10.07
CA LYS A 26 -5.37 0.76 -11.45
C LYS A 26 -5.53 2.08 -12.20
N ALA A 27 -4.76 2.26 -13.27
CA ALA A 27 -4.85 3.39 -14.17
C ALA A 27 -5.33 2.92 -15.55
N ARG A 28 -6.28 3.65 -16.14
CA ARG A 28 -6.67 3.46 -17.53
C ARG A 28 -5.70 4.24 -18.41
N THR A 29 -5.04 3.57 -19.34
CA THR A 29 -4.22 4.26 -20.35
C THR A 29 -5.10 4.50 -21.59
N ASN A 30 -5.16 5.75 -22.06
CA ASN A 30 -5.82 6.11 -23.32
C ASN A 30 -4.96 5.63 -24.51
N VAL A 31 -4.88 4.32 -24.72
CA VAL A 31 -4.34 3.78 -25.96
C VAL A 31 -5.51 3.67 -26.92
N LYS A 32 -5.43 4.31 -28.09
CA LYS A 32 -6.45 4.33 -29.16
C LYS A 32 -6.90 2.93 -29.66
N ILE A 33 -6.36 1.86 -29.11
CA ILE A 33 -6.61 0.46 -29.47
C ILE A 33 -6.83 -0.32 -28.16
N GLY A 34 -8.07 -0.29 -27.65
CA GLY A 34 -8.53 -1.13 -26.54
C GLY A 34 -8.25 -0.58 -25.13
N ASN A 35 -9.26 -0.71 -24.25
CA ASN A 35 -9.19 -0.33 -22.84
C ASN A 35 -8.24 -1.25 -22.05
N LYS A 36 -6.93 -1.00 -22.12
CA LYS A 36 -5.95 -1.65 -21.24
C LYS A 36 -5.86 -0.88 -19.93
N THR A 37 -6.02 -1.60 -18.82
CA THR A 37 -5.76 -1.07 -17.48
C THR A 37 -4.41 -1.55 -16.99
N THR A 38 -3.57 -0.61 -16.57
CA THR A 38 -2.27 -0.91 -15.96
C THR A 38 -2.34 -0.66 -14.45
N LYS A 39 -1.36 -1.16 -13.69
CA LYS A 39 -1.19 -0.79 -12.28
C LYS A 39 0.04 0.09 -12.16
N ILE A 40 -0.12 1.27 -11.58
CA ILE A 40 0.98 2.19 -11.26
C ILE A 40 1.24 2.16 -9.76
N THR A 41 2.51 2.19 -9.37
CA THR A 41 2.92 2.34 -7.97
C THR A 41 2.90 3.81 -7.61
N LEU A 42 2.18 4.18 -6.56
CA LEU A 42 2.13 5.56 -6.05
C LEU A 42 2.94 5.77 -4.78
N TYR A 43 3.12 4.70 -4.00
CA TYR A 43 3.90 4.71 -2.78
C TYR A 43 4.67 3.40 -2.71
N ASP A 44 5.96 3.49 -2.42
CA ASP A 44 6.84 2.35 -2.18
C ASP A 44 7.91 2.81 -1.21
N ALA A 45 7.81 2.38 0.05
CA ALA A 45 8.73 2.77 1.10
C ALA A 45 9.08 1.56 1.96
N VAL A 46 10.34 1.50 2.37
CA VAL A 46 10.84 0.60 3.41
C VAL A 46 10.87 1.40 4.70
N LEU A 47 10.17 0.89 5.72
CA LEU A 47 9.88 1.57 6.97
C LEU A 47 10.34 0.67 8.12
N ASN A 48 10.96 1.24 9.14
CA ASN A 48 11.11 0.52 10.40
C ASN A 48 9.75 0.42 11.14
N GLU A 49 9.69 -0.34 12.24
CA GLU A 49 8.46 -0.53 12.99
C GLU A 49 7.83 0.81 13.46
N ASN A 50 8.65 1.73 13.96
CA ASN A 50 8.17 3.04 14.42
C ASN A 50 7.61 3.87 13.25
N GLU A 51 8.32 3.92 12.13
CA GLU A 51 7.87 4.62 10.92
C GLU A 51 6.56 4.01 10.37
N LEU A 52 6.42 2.69 10.43
CA LEU A 52 5.22 1.99 9.99
C LEU A 52 3.99 2.35 10.85
N GLN A 53 4.15 2.56 12.15
CA GLN A 53 3.06 2.99 13.04
C GLN A 53 2.70 4.47 12.88
N HIS A 54 3.65 5.28 12.40
CA HIS A 54 3.55 6.75 12.30
C HIS A 54 3.55 7.28 10.86
N ILE A 55 3.03 6.49 9.91
CA ILE A 55 2.93 6.91 8.49
C ILE A 55 2.14 8.21 8.36
N ASP A 56 2.72 9.16 7.62
CA ASP A 56 2.02 10.38 7.20
C ASP A 56 1.18 10.12 5.94
N PHE A 57 -0.14 10.14 6.10
CA PHE A 57 -1.12 9.95 5.02
C PHE A 57 -1.45 11.23 4.24
N THR A 58 -0.71 12.32 4.48
CA THR A 58 -0.88 13.59 3.77
C THR A 58 0.18 13.80 2.68
N CYS A 59 1.18 12.92 2.57
CA CYS A 59 2.29 13.07 1.64
C CYS A 59 2.56 11.82 0.78
N ALA A 60 3.53 11.95 -0.14
CA ALA A 60 4.12 10.85 -0.92
C ALA A 60 3.15 9.94 -1.71
N GLY A 61 1.99 10.43 -2.13
CA GLY A 61 1.02 9.64 -2.91
C GLY A 61 0.07 8.79 -2.06
N LEU A 62 0.18 8.88 -0.73
CA LEU A 62 -0.87 8.50 0.20
C LEU A 62 -1.89 9.64 0.36
N ARG A 63 -3.13 9.28 0.68
CA ARG A 63 -4.24 10.17 0.94
C ARG A 63 -4.87 9.76 2.27
N LYS A 64 -5.60 10.68 2.89
CA LYS A 64 -6.37 10.42 4.13
C LYS A 64 -7.26 9.18 4.04
N ASP A 65 -7.86 8.92 2.87
CA ASP A 65 -8.71 7.75 2.63
C ASP A 65 -7.96 6.40 2.64
N ASP A 66 -6.63 6.43 2.56
CA ASP A 66 -5.76 5.26 2.62
C ASP A 66 -5.40 4.89 4.07
N GLU A 67 -5.62 5.79 5.03
CA GLU A 67 -5.24 5.59 6.43
C GLU A 67 -5.90 4.34 7.03
N THR A 68 -7.24 4.26 6.98
CA THR A 68 -7.98 3.12 7.51
C THR A 68 -7.57 1.78 6.89
N PRO A 69 -7.53 1.60 5.55
CA PRO A 69 -7.14 0.32 4.97
C PRO A 69 -5.68 -0.05 5.26
N VAL A 70 -4.75 0.92 5.30
CA VAL A 70 -3.34 0.67 5.63
C VAL A 70 -3.17 0.30 7.11
N LYS A 71 -3.80 1.04 8.04
CA LYS A 71 -3.78 0.70 9.48
C LYS A 71 -4.35 -0.70 9.75
N ASN A 72 -5.46 -1.05 9.09
CA ASN A 72 -6.02 -2.40 9.21
C ASN A 72 -5.08 -3.46 8.64
N LEU A 73 -4.41 -3.19 7.51
CA LEU A 73 -3.43 -4.10 6.92
C LEU A 73 -2.23 -4.32 7.88
N ILE A 74 -1.70 -3.26 8.48
CA ILE A 74 -0.60 -3.34 9.45
C ILE A 74 -1.03 -4.15 10.67
N LYS A 75 -2.21 -3.85 11.25
CA LYS A 75 -2.73 -4.59 12.40
C LYS A 75 -2.89 -6.09 12.11
N GLU A 76 -3.49 -6.42 10.98
CA GLU A 76 -3.67 -7.82 10.54
C GLU A 76 -2.32 -8.51 10.29
N PHE A 77 -1.36 -7.80 9.70
CA PHE A 77 -0.01 -8.32 9.47
C PHE A 77 0.72 -8.64 10.77
N MET A 78 0.74 -7.69 11.71
CA MET A 78 1.42 -7.85 13.00
C MET A 78 0.80 -8.98 13.83
N LEU A 79 -0.53 -9.09 13.85
CA LEU A 79 -1.23 -10.20 14.51
C LEU A 79 -0.86 -11.58 13.93
N ASN A 80 -0.57 -11.64 12.63
CA ASN A 80 -0.15 -12.88 11.96
C ASN A 80 1.34 -13.17 12.16
N GLU A 81 2.19 -12.16 12.41
CA GLU A 81 3.60 -12.37 12.75
C GLU A 81 3.80 -12.87 14.18
N THR A 82 2.91 -12.52 15.11
CA THR A 82 3.00 -12.95 16.51
C THR A 82 2.42 -14.35 16.76
N ARG A 83 2.00 -15.06 15.71
CA ARG A 83 1.44 -16.42 15.74
C ARG A 83 2.42 -17.42 15.18
#